data_AF-A0A924HGV6-F1
#
_entry.id   AF-A0A924HGV6-F1
#
_cell.length_a   1.000
_cell.length_b   1.000
_cell.length_c   1.000
_cell.angle_alpha   90.00
_cell.angle_beta   90.00
_cell.angle_gamma   90.00
#
_symmetry.space_group_name_H-M   'P 1'
#
loop_
_entity.id
_entity.type
_entity.pdbx_description
1 polymer ?
#
loop_
_entity_poly.entity_id
_entity_poly.type
_entity_poly.pdbx_seq_one_letter_code
_entity_poly.pdbx_strand_id
1 'polypeptide(L)'
;MKSIISLTLLIIIFTSCNSNSKSSNISNNDSLDNTENNSNNELEIIPYTKEGRSKLLNEIITNEQSAKSVFSDEDKNILYIATYDDETNRTGLAEYFCQPCKDYDVNVNGVYIVKYKSRKVNPEIDTVIGESNCKF
;
A
#
# COMPACT_ATOMS: atom_id res chain seq x y z
N MET A 1 -2.20 42.52 -44.74
CA MET A 1 -2.13 42.83 -43.30
C MET A 1 -1.84 41.53 -42.57
N LYS A 2 -0.77 41.49 -41.76
CA LYS A 2 -0.26 40.28 -41.09
C LYS A 2 -1.12 40.00 -39.85
N SER A 3 -1.71 38.81 -39.76
CA SER A 3 -2.45 38.36 -38.57
C SER A 3 -1.45 37.75 -37.59
N ILE A 4 -1.38 38.32 -36.38
CA ILE A 4 -0.43 37.92 -35.34
C ILE A 4 -1.16 36.94 -34.40
N ILE A 5 -0.55 35.79 -34.24
CA ILE A 5 -0.93 34.67 -33.38
C ILE A 5 -0.90 35.13 -31.92
N SER A 6 -2.00 34.98 -31.19
CA SER A 6 -2.04 35.13 -29.73
C SER A 6 -2.17 33.75 -29.10
N LEU A 7 -1.02 33.13 -28.84
CA LEU A 7 -0.91 31.87 -28.12
C LEU A 7 -0.65 32.21 -26.65
N THR A 8 -1.68 32.20 -25.82
CA THR A 8 -1.54 32.42 -24.38
C THR A 8 -1.11 31.11 -23.72
N LEU A 9 0.18 31.05 -23.38
CA LEU A 9 0.80 29.96 -22.63
C LEU A 9 0.39 30.07 -21.15
N LEU A 10 -0.43 29.14 -20.68
CA LEU A 10 -0.82 29.04 -19.27
C LEU A 10 0.27 28.25 -18.51
N ILE A 11 1.09 28.95 -17.71
CA ILE A 11 2.09 28.32 -16.84
C ILE A 11 1.44 28.03 -15.49
N ILE A 12 1.19 26.75 -15.20
CA ILE A 12 0.74 26.28 -13.89
C ILE A 12 1.98 26.04 -13.04
N ILE A 13 2.21 26.88 -12.03
CA ILE A 13 3.30 26.72 -11.05
C ILE A 13 2.76 25.85 -9.91
N PHE A 14 3.25 24.63 -9.77
CA PHE A 14 3.03 23.80 -8.59
C PHE A 14 3.98 24.27 -7.47
N THR A 15 3.42 24.91 -6.45
CA THR A 15 4.12 25.22 -5.20
C THR A 15 4.24 23.94 -4.37
N SER A 16 5.47 23.45 -4.21
CA SER A 16 5.79 22.32 -3.33
C SER A 16 5.55 22.70 -1.87
N CYS A 17 4.68 21.96 -1.18
CA CYS A 17 4.49 22.10 0.27
C CYS A 17 5.63 21.38 1.01
N ASN A 18 6.56 22.19 1.53
CA ASN A 18 7.57 21.80 2.50
C ASN A 18 6.91 21.40 3.83
N SER A 19 6.90 20.10 4.13
CA SER A 19 6.42 19.59 5.43
C SER A 19 7.61 19.27 6.34
N ASN A 20 8.02 20.27 7.12
CA ASN A 20 8.79 20.06 8.34
C ASN A 20 7.90 19.29 9.34
N SER A 21 8.21 18.03 9.62
CA SER A 21 7.70 17.34 10.79
C SER A 21 8.85 16.99 11.73
N LYS A 22 8.63 17.37 12.99
CA LYS A 22 9.60 17.38 14.08
C LYS A 22 10.10 15.97 14.40
N SER A 23 11.43 15.86 14.45
CA SER A 23 12.14 14.82 15.18
C SER A 23 11.75 14.84 16.66
N SER A 24 11.37 13.69 17.20
CA SER A 24 11.25 13.47 18.63
C SER A 24 12.07 12.25 19.03
N ASN A 25 13.00 12.50 19.96
CA ASN A 25 13.90 11.55 20.60
C ASN A 25 13.13 10.39 21.25
N ILE A 26 13.55 9.15 21.00
CA ILE A 26 13.34 8.05 21.95
C ILE A 26 14.65 7.26 22.11
N SER A 27 14.94 7.06 23.40
CA SER A 27 16.13 6.55 24.08
C SER A 27 16.72 5.22 23.60
N ASN A 28 18.05 5.14 23.75
CA ASN A 28 18.90 3.96 23.79
C ASN A 28 18.36 2.85 24.71
N ASN A 29 18.69 1.60 24.37
CA ASN A 29 19.16 0.58 25.33
C ASN A 29 20.07 -0.44 24.61
N ASP A 30 21.23 -0.66 25.21
CA ASP A 30 22.28 -1.60 24.86
C ASP A 30 21.89 -3.08 25.06
N SER A 31 22.39 -4.00 24.21
CA SER A 31 23.17 -5.17 24.67
C SER A 31 23.61 -6.13 23.56
N LEU A 32 24.90 -6.47 23.70
CA LEU A 32 25.76 -7.52 23.14
C LEU A 32 25.16 -8.77 22.46
N ASP A 33 25.69 -9.02 21.25
CA ASP A 33 26.57 -10.13 20.83
C ASP A 33 26.21 -11.58 21.20
N ASN A 34 25.95 -12.39 20.16
CA ASN A 34 26.80 -13.54 19.86
C ASN A 34 26.56 -14.07 18.44
N THR A 35 27.66 -14.24 17.72
CA THR A 35 27.76 -14.85 16.39
C THR A 35 27.67 -16.37 16.50
N GLU A 36 26.86 -17.04 15.67
CA GLU A 36 27.20 -18.40 15.22
C GLU A 36 26.61 -18.68 13.83
N ASN A 37 27.52 -18.93 12.88
CA ASN A 37 27.24 -19.27 11.49
C ASN A 37 26.77 -20.73 11.39
N ASN A 38 25.66 -20.98 10.69
CA ASN A 38 25.51 -22.25 9.97
C ASN A 38 24.72 -22.04 8.67
N SER A 39 25.41 -22.24 7.56
CA SER A 39 24.90 -22.10 6.20
C SER A 39 24.14 -23.36 5.81
N ASN A 40 22.86 -23.24 5.48
CA ASN A 40 22.13 -24.16 4.61
C ASN A 40 21.09 -23.35 3.83
N ASN A 41 21.05 -23.53 2.51
CA ASN A 41 20.17 -22.84 1.56
C ASN A 41 18.72 -22.72 2.06
N GLU A 42 18.34 -21.51 2.47
CA GLU A 42 16.99 -21.10 2.79
C GLU A 42 16.69 -19.93 1.84
N LEU A 43 15.57 -19.98 1.12
CA LEU A 43 15.09 -18.84 0.34
C LEU A 43 15.20 -17.60 1.21
N GLU A 44 15.94 -16.59 0.73
CA GLU A 44 16.14 -15.35 1.44
C GLU A 44 14.77 -14.68 1.62
N ILE A 45 14.12 -14.94 2.76
CA ILE A 45 12.92 -14.21 3.16
C ILE A 45 13.43 -12.82 3.48
N ILE A 46 13.39 -11.95 2.48
CA ILE A 46 13.77 -10.55 2.62
C ILE A 46 12.95 -9.99 3.78
N PRO A 47 13.59 -9.57 4.88
CA PRO A 47 12.88 -9.13 6.07
C PRO A 47 12.03 -7.92 5.72
N TYR A 48 10.71 -8.10 5.90
CA TYR A 48 9.68 -7.08 5.76
C TYR A 48 10.14 -5.76 6.37
N THR A 49 10.32 -4.72 5.56
CA THR A 49 10.49 -3.38 6.11
C THR A 49 9.11 -2.81 6.42
N LYS A 50 8.89 -2.43 7.67
CA LYS A 50 7.70 -1.68 8.10
C LYS A 50 7.46 -0.43 7.22
N GLU A 51 8.53 0.09 6.62
CA GLU A 51 8.51 1.21 5.68
C GLU A 51 7.83 0.87 4.34
N GLY A 52 8.19 -0.24 3.68
CA GLY A 52 7.59 -0.63 2.40
C GLY A 52 6.08 -0.83 2.50
N ARG A 53 5.63 -1.48 3.58
CA ARG A 53 4.20 -1.69 3.85
C ARG A 53 3.46 -0.38 4.11
N SER A 54 4.02 0.54 4.88
CA SER A 54 3.40 1.85 5.10
C SER A 54 3.29 2.66 3.81
N LYS A 55 4.29 2.59 2.92
CA LYS A 55 4.25 3.25 1.61
C LYS A 55 3.18 2.65 0.71
N LEU A 56 3.09 1.32 0.64
CA LEU A 56 2.05 0.61 -0.11
C LEU A 56 0.64 1.02 0.33
N LEU A 57 0.37 1.03 1.63
CA LEU A 57 -0.96 1.40 2.15
C LEU A 57 -1.34 2.84 1.78
N ASN A 58 -0.37 3.76 1.89
CA ASN A 58 -0.55 5.16 1.51
C ASN A 58 -0.74 5.33 0.00
N GLU A 59 -0.02 4.57 -0.81
CA GLU A 59 -0.15 4.57 -2.27
C GLU A 59 -1.56 4.16 -2.67
N ILE A 60 -2.04 3.01 -2.18
CA ILE A 60 -3.36 2.48 -2.51
C ILE A 60 -4.45 3.47 -2.07
N ILE A 61 -4.42 3.98 -0.84
CA ILE A 61 -5.50 4.88 -0.39
C ILE A 61 -5.49 6.24 -1.10
N THR A 62 -4.34 6.69 -1.60
CA THR A 62 -4.20 8.02 -2.24
C THR A 62 -4.51 7.96 -3.74
N ASN A 63 -4.03 6.91 -4.42
CA ASN A 63 -4.05 6.86 -5.89
C ASN A 63 -5.16 5.96 -6.46
N GLU A 64 -5.73 5.07 -5.64
CA GLU A 64 -6.72 4.09 -6.11
C GLU A 64 -8.14 4.54 -5.77
N GLN A 65 -8.86 5.06 -6.77
CA GLN A 65 -10.20 5.61 -6.59
C GLN A 65 -11.21 4.58 -6.05
N SER A 66 -11.01 3.30 -6.36
CA SER A 66 -11.86 2.20 -5.89
C SER A 66 -11.66 1.91 -4.39
N ALA A 67 -10.47 2.17 -3.85
CA ALA A 67 -10.16 1.98 -2.44
C ALA A 67 -10.84 3.05 -1.56
N LYS A 68 -11.38 2.62 -0.43
CA LYS A 68 -11.99 3.48 0.61
C LYS A 68 -11.31 3.32 1.96
N SER A 69 -10.75 2.14 2.21
CA SER A 69 -9.93 1.84 3.38
C SER A 69 -9.03 0.67 3.03
N VAL A 70 -7.85 0.62 3.64
CA VAL A 70 -6.88 -0.45 3.47
C VAL A 70 -6.31 -0.81 4.82
N PHE A 71 -6.17 -2.10 5.11
CA PHE A 71 -5.54 -2.60 6.33
C PHE A 71 -4.90 -3.96 6.06
N SER A 72 -3.89 -4.31 6.86
CA SER A 72 -3.19 -5.59 6.76
C SER A 72 -3.37 -6.42 8.02
N ASP A 73 -3.61 -7.71 7.85
CA ASP A 73 -3.42 -8.71 8.91
C ASP A 73 -1.97 -9.20 8.82
N GLU A 74 -1.12 -8.73 9.74
CA GLU A 74 0.31 -9.02 9.74
C GLU A 74 0.62 -10.48 10.08
N ASP A 75 -0.19 -11.12 10.93
CA ASP A 75 -0.01 -12.52 11.33
C ASP A 75 -0.27 -13.45 10.14
N LYS A 76 -1.25 -13.11 9.30
CA LYS A 76 -1.60 -13.88 8.10
C LYS A 76 -0.92 -13.40 6.83
N ASN A 77 -0.20 -12.27 6.88
CA ASN A 77 0.30 -11.55 5.71
C ASN A 77 -0.79 -11.34 4.65
N ILE A 78 -1.99 -10.91 5.06
CA ILE A 78 -3.11 -10.64 4.13
C ILE A 78 -3.36 -9.14 4.05
N LEU A 79 -3.56 -8.63 2.84
CA LEU A 79 -4.00 -7.26 2.59
C LEU A 79 -5.51 -7.21 2.34
N TYR A 80 -6.22 -6.38 3.10
CA TYR A 80 -7.64 -6.13 2.93
C TYR A 80 -7.87 -4.73 2.35
N ILE A 81 -8.66 -4.67 1.29
CA ILE A 81 -9.00 -3.43 0.59
C ILE A 81 -10.51 -3.30 0.56
N ALA A 82 -11.01 -2.26 1.24
CA ALA A 82 -12.44 -1.97 1.27
C ALA A 82 -12.83 -1.11 0.08
N THR A 83 -13.80 -1.58 -0.72
CA THR A 83 -14.29 -0.89 -1.93
C THR A 83 -15.81 -0.82 -1.95
N TYR A 84 -16.37 0.11 -2.74
CA TYR A 84 -17.79 0.03 -3.08
C TYR A 84 -17.99 -1.15 -4.02
N ASP A 85 -18.90 -2.05 -3.66
CA ASP A 85 -19.21 -3.22 -4.45
C ASP A 85 -20.10 -2.84 -5.63
N ASP A 86 -19.51 -2.82 -6.82
CA ASP A 86 -20.19 -2.60 -8.10
C ASP A 86 -20.61 -3.92 -8.78
N GLU A 87 -20.41 -5.04 -8.08
CA GLU A 87 -20.71 -6.41 -8.55
C GLU A 87 -19.91 -6.85 -9.78
N THR A 88 -18.87 -6.10 -10.18
CA THR A 88 -18.05 -6.41 -11.34
C THR A 88 -16.60 -6.73 -10.95
N ASN A 89 -16.01 -7.68 -11.67
CA ASN A 89 -14.58 -8.03 -11.65
C ASN A 89 -13.89 -8.03 -10.26
N ARG A 90 -14.56 -8.53 -9.23
CA ARG A 90 -14.07 -8.49 -7.84
C ARG A 90 -12.74 -9.24 -7.67
N THR A 91 -12.58 -10.38 -8.34
CA THR A 91 -11.33 -11.15 -8.37
C THR A 91 -10.24 -10.46 -9.16
N GLY A 92 -10.55 -9.92 -10.35
CA GLY A 92 -9.54 -9.18 -11.14
C GLY A 92 -9.07 -7.90 -10.45
N LEU A 93 -9.93 -7.27 -9.64
CA LEU A 93 -9.53 -6.18 -8.77
C LEU A 93 -8.57 -6.66 -7.66
N ALA A 94 -8.83 -7.83 -7.05
CA ALA A 94 -7.91 -8.43 -6.09
C ALA A 94 -6.55 -8.75 -6.72
N GLU A 95 -6.53 -9.31 -7.94
CA GLU A 95 -5.31 -9.60 -8.71
C GLU A 95 -4.54 -8.34 -9.05
N TYR A 96 -5.23 -7.27 -9.46
CA TYR A 96 -4.65 -5.98 -9.74
C TYR A 96 -3.81 -5.46 -8.57
N PHE A 97 -4.34 -5.59 -7.35
CA PHE A 97 -3.66 -5.13 -6.13
C PHE A 97 -2.50 -6.02 -5.67
N CYS A 98 -2.31 -7.22 -6.23
CA CYS A 98 -1.09 -7.97 -6.01
C CYS A 98 0.13 -7.26 -6.64
N GLN A 99 -0.04 -6.51 -7.74
CA GLN A 99 1.08 -5.85 -8.43
C GLN A 99 1.76 -4.76 -7.58
N PRO A 100 1.03 -3.82 -6.95
CA PRO A 100 1.62 -2.88 -6.00
C PRO A 100 2.34 -3.58 -4.84
N CYS A 101 1.83 -4.72 -4.35
CA CYS A 101 2.51 -5.46 -3.28
C CYS A 101 3.91 -5.90 -3.73
N LYS A 102 4.03 -6.39 -4.97
CA LYS A 102 5.32 -6.74 -5.58
C LYS A 102 6.22 -5.53 -5.80
N ASP A 103 5.68 -4.42 -6.31
CA ASP A 103 6.46 -3.22 -6.64
C ASP A 103 7.09 -2.55 -5.40
N TYR A 104 6.45 -2.70 -4.24
CA TYR A 104 6.91 -2.16 -2.95
C TYR A 104 7.64 -3.21 -2.08
N ASP A 105 7.95 -4.39 -2.63
CA ASP A 105 8.60 -5.50 -1.92
C ASP A 105 7.87 -5.89 -0.63
N VAL A 106 6.53 -5.90 -0.69
CA VAL A 106 5.64 -6.31 0.40
C VAL A 106 5.13 -7.70 0.11
N ASN A 107 5.68 -8.69 0.80
CA ASN A 107 5.18 -10.06 0.70
C ASN A 107 3.80 -10.17 1.38
N VAL A 108 2.81 -10.62 0.62
CA VAL A 108 1.46 -10.91 1.10
C VAL A 108 1.02 -12.25 0.56
N ASN A 109 0.41 -13.08 1.41
CA ASN A 109 -0.18 -14.36 1.00
C ASN A 109 -1.40 -14.15 0.09
N GLY A 110 -2.05 -12.99 0.17
CA GLY A 110 -3.16 -12.66 -0.70
C GLY A 110 -3.74 -11.28 -0.44
N VAL A 111 -4.55 -10.84 -1.39
CA VAL A 111 -5.33 -9.61 -1.33
C VAL A 111 -6.81 -9.97 -1.32
N TYR A 112 -7.55 -9.33 -0.43
CA TYR A 112 -8.97 -9.56 -0.21
C TYR A 112 -9.71 -8.24 -0.38
N ILE A 113 -10.67 -8.23 -1.30
CA ILE A 113 -11.59 -7.13 -1.49
C ILE A 113 -12.76 -7.33 -0.53
N VAL A 114 -13.02 -6.34 0.31
CA VAL A 114 -14.12 -6.35 1.27
C VAL A 114 -15.12 -5.26 0.94
N LYS A 115 -16.40 -5.53 1.18
CA LYS A 115 -17.45 -4.55 0.94
C LYS A 115 -17.35 -3.38 1.92
N TYR A 116 -17.08 -2.18 1.40
CA TYR A 116 -17.07 -0.96 2.19
C TYR A 116 -18.49 -0.59 2.65
N LYS A 117 -18.68 -0.43 3.96
CA LYS A 117 -19.92 0.10 4.55
C LYS A 117 -19.60 1.43 5.23
N SER A 118 -20.27 2.50 4.81
CA SER A 118 -20.05 3.87 5.31
C SER A 118 -20.28 4.08 6.83
N ARG A 119 -20.70 3.05 7.58
CA ARG A 119 -21.19 3.16 8.96
C ARG A 119 -20.27 2.63 10.07
N LYS A 120 -19.08 2.10 9.77
CA LYS A 120 -18.10 1.75 10.83
C LYS A 120 -16.67 2.04 10.39
N VAL A 121 -15.96 2.81 11.20
CA VAL A 121 -14.55 3.19 11.04
C VAL A 121 -13.60 2.02 11.33
N ASN A 122 -14.11 0.89 11.80
CA ASN A 122 -13.38 -0.37 11.87
C ASN A 122 -13.99 -1.38 10.89
N PRO A 123 -13.19 -1.91 9.95
CA PRO A 123 -13.60 -3.04 9.14
C PRO A 123 -13.49 -4.30 10.02
N GLU A 124 -14.54 -4.60 10.79
CA GLU A 124 -14.88 -6.02 10.91
C GLU A 124 -15.03 -6.49 9.46
N ILE A 125 -14.21 -7.45 9.04
CA ILE A 125 -14.24 -8.02 7.70
C ILE A 125 -15.65 -8.58 7.50
N ASP A 126 -16.53 -7.75 6.94
CA ASP A 126 -17.96 -8.00 7.00
C ASP A 126 -18.32 -9.02 5.92
N THR A 127 -17.81 -8.78 4.71
CA THR A 127 -18.00 -9.68 3.57
C THR A 127 -16.83 -9.53 2.60
N VAL A 128 -16.07 -10.61 2.43
CA VAL A 128 -15.10 -10.74 1.33
C VAL A 128 -15.91 -10.93 0.04
N ILE A 129 -15.64 -10.09 -0.95
CA ILE A 129 -16.32 -10.11 -2.24
C ILE A 129 -15.37 -10.53 -3.38
N GLY A 130 -14.07 -10.38 -3.19
CA GLY A 130 -13.05 -10.83 -4.13
C GLY A 130 -11.77 -11.23 -3.39
N GLU A 131 -11.03 -12.16 -3.96
CA GLU A 131 -9.77 -12.65 -3.39
C GLU A 131 -8.79 -12.97 -4.51
N SER A 132 -7.50 -12.78 -4.24
CA SER A 132 -6.42 -13.25 -5.09
C SER A 132 -5.25 -13.71 -4.24
N ASN A 133 -4.57 -14.75 -4.73
CA ASN A 133 -3.38 -15.30 -4.10
C ASN A 133 -2.14 -14.66 -4.73
N CYS A 134 -1.38 -13.96 -3.91
CA CYS A 134 -0.25 -13.16 -4.35
C CYS A 134 1.06 -13.94 -4.16
N LYS A 135 1.26 -15.01 -4.93
CA LYS A 135 2.53 -15.75 -4.92
C LYS A 135 3.46 -15.14 -5.95
N PHE A 136 4.52 -14.47 -5.49
CA PHE A 136 5.57 -13.89 -6.33
C PHE A 136 6.89 -14.60 -6.10
#